data_AF-Q7UZP6-F1
#
_entry.id   AF-Q7UZP6-F1
#
_cell.length_a   1.000
_cell.length_b   1.000
_cell.length_c   1.000
_cell.angle_alpha   90.00
_cell.angle_beta   90.00
_cell.angle_gamma   90.00
#
_symmetry.space_group_name_H-M   'P 1'
#
loop_
_entity.id
_entity.type
_entity.pdbx_description
1 polymer ?
#
loop_
_entity_poly.entity_id
_entity_poly.type
_entity_poly.pdbx_seq_one_letter_code
_entity_poly.pdbx_strand_id
1 'polypeptide(L)' 'MKFKKVNIFSLAAPLMILLSIIGFLSRQESKRIFYIPIGLMGIFIISEKEFSRGIKRKKILNKIKSYKQPK' A
#
# COMPACT_ATOMS: atom_id res chain seq x y z
N MET A 1 5.97 21.34 2.41
CA MET A 1 6.56 20.10 2.97
C MET A 1 5.56 18.92 2.87
N LYS A 2 5.30 18.37 1.67
CA LYS A 2 4.31 17.27 1.44
C LYS A 2 4.94 15.90 1.12
N PHE A 3 6.26 15.83 0.96
CA PHE A 3 6.98 14.64 0.47
C PHE A 3 7.52 13.69 1.55
N LYS A 4 7.47 14.06 2.84
CA LYS A 4 8.06 13.21 3.90
C LYS A 4 7.17 12.03 4.32
N LYS A 5 5.83 12.15 4.31
CA LYS A 5 4.94 11.05 4.75
C LYS A 5 4.89 9.86 3.79
N VAL A 6 4.86 10.09 2.48
CA VAL A 6 4.64 9.04 1.46
C VAL A 6 5.83 8.06 1.35
N ASN A 7 7.04 8.52 1.64
CA ASN A 7 8.25 7.69 1.57
C ASN A 7 8.44 6.81 2.81
N ILE A 8 8.09 7.30 4.00
CA ILE A 8 8.20 6.52 5.25
C ILE A 8 7.31 5.28 5.19
N PHE A 9 6.07 5.43 4.70
CA PHE A 9 5.16 4.29 4.50
C PHE A 9 5.59 3.33 3.39
N SER A 10 6.45 3.77 2.47
CA SER A 10 6.89 2.93 1.35
C SER A 10 7.82 1.80 1.77
N LEU A 11 8.65 2.04 2.79
CA LEU A 11 9.58 1.04 3.32
C LEU A 11 9.02 0.36 4.57
N ALA A 12 8.20 1.07 5.34
CA ALA A 12 7.52 0.51 6.51
C ALA A 12 6.51 -0.59 6.16
N ALA A 13 5.72 -0.44 5.09
CA ALA A 13 4.70 -1.44 4.74
C ALA A 13 5.29 -2.82 4.36
N PRO A 14 6.35 -2.91 3.52
CA PRO A 14 7.05 -4.18 3.30
C PRO A 14 7.67 -4.76 4.57
N LEU A 15 8.25 -3.92 5.44
CA LEU A 15 8.80 -4.36 6.73
C LEU A 15 7.71 -4.91 7.66
N MET A 16 6.52 -4.30 7.71
CA MET A 16 5.40 -4.80 8.51
C MET A 16 4.95 -6.19 8.05
N ILE A 17 4.89 -6.42 6.73
CA ILE A 17 4.57 -7.75 6.17
C ILE A 17 5.65 -8.76 6.56
N LEU A 18 6.93 -8.38 6.44
CA LEU A 18 8.05 -9.26 6.76
C LEU A 18 8.07 -9.63 8.25
N LEU A 19 7.87 -8.65 9.14
CA LEU A 19 7.76 -8.87 10.58
C LEU A 19 6.53 -9.70 10.96
N SER A 20 5.42 -9.51 10.24
CA SER A 20 4.23 -10.34 10.40
C SER A 20 4.53 -11.80 10.07
N ILE A 21 5.22 -12.07 8.97
CA ILE A 21 5.58 -13.43 8.54
C ILE A 21 6.53 -14.06 9.57
N ILE A 22 7.62 -13.37 9.92
CA ILE A 22 8.60 -13.86 10.90
C ILE A 22 7.93 -14.13 12.26
N GLY A 23 7.11 -13.19 12.74
CA GLY A 23 6.41 -13.32 14.01
C GLY A 23 5.38 -14.45 14.00
N PHE A 24 4.67 -14.65 12.90
CA PHE A 24 3.72 -15.73 12.74
C PHE A 24 4.41 -17.10 12.73
N LEU A 25 5.53 -17.26 12.01
CA LEU A 25 6.27 -18.53 11.96
C LEU A 25 7.00 -18.84 13.28
N SER A 26 7.51 -17.82 13.99
CA SER A 26 8.37 -18.01 15.17
C SER A 26 7.61 -18.23 16.49
N ARG A 27 6.35 -17.80 16.62
CA ARG A 27 5.61 -17.85 17.90
C ARG A 27 4.82 -19.16 18.09
N GLN A 28 4.62 -19.56 19.36
CA GLN A 28 3.65 -20.61 19.73
C GLN A 28 2.21 -20.19 19.40
N GLU A 29 1.37 -21.17 19.04
CA GLU A 29 0.02 -21.03 18.47
C GLU A 29 -0.83 -19.90 19.10
N SER A 30 -0.87 -19.81 20.43
CA SER A 30 -1.69 -18.83 21.15
C SER A 30 -1.34 -17.36 20.88
N LYS A 31 -0.11 -17.07 20.42
CA LYS A 31 0.38 -15.71 20.18
C LYS A 31 0.56 -15.38 18.69
N ARG A 32 0.29 -16.32 17.78
CA ARG A 32 0.41 -16.11 16.33
C ARG A 32 -0.61 -15.12 15.77
N ILE A 33 -1.83 -15.13 16.34
CA ILE A 33 -2.96 -14.30 15.89
C ILE A 33 -2.64 -12.80 15.97
N PHE A 34 -1.78 -12.37 16.89
CA PHE A 34 -1.38 -10.97 17.02
C PHE A 34 -0.58 -10.42 15.82
N TYR A 35 0.05 -11.29 15.03
CA TYR A 35 0.84 -10.87 13.87
C TYR A 35 0.00 -10.70 12.61
N ILE A 36 -1.14 -11.40 12.51
CA ILE A 36 -2.08 -11.30 11.39
C ILE A 36 -2.51 -9.85 11.10
N PRO A 37 -2.99 -9.04 12.08
CA PRO A 37 -3.40 -7.66 11.79
C PRO A 37 -2.24 -6.79 11.32
N ILE A 38 -1.00 -7.05 11.76
CA ILE A 38 0.20 -6.31 11.32
C ILE A 38 0.46 -6.56 9.83
N GLY A 39 0.38 -7.82 9.39
CA GLY A 39 0.54 -8.20 7.99
C GLY A 39 -0.57 -7.62 7.10
N LEU A 40 -1.83 -7.74 7.55
CA LEU A 40 -2.99 -7.17 6.84
C LEU A 40 -2.87 -5.66 6.69
N MET A 41 -2.43 -4.95 7.73
CA MET A 41 -2.22 -3.50 7.68
C MET A 41 -1.12 -3.14 6.67
N GLY A 42 -0.04 -3.91 6.61
CA GLY A 42 1.02 -3.72 5.62
C GLY A 42 0.53 -3.90 4.18
N ILE A 43 -0.27 -4.95 3.92
CA ILE A 43 -0.89 -5.19 2.60
C ILE A 43 -1.83 -4.04 2.23
N PHE A 44 -2.69 -3.62 3.17
CA PHE A 44 -3.66 -2.54 2.95
C PHE A 44 -2.99 -1.24 2.52
N ILE A 45 -1.90 -0.84 3.18
CA ILE A 45 -1.15 0.38 2.85
C ILE A 45 -0.59 0.34 1.42
N ILE A 46 -0.08 -0.81 0.98
CA ILE A 46 0.44 -0.98 -0.39
C ILE A 46 -0.70 -0.88 -1.40
N SER A 47 -1.81 -1.57 -1.15
CA SER A 47 -2.99 -1.57 -2.02
C SER A 47 -3.61 -0.17 -2.15
N GLU A 48 -3.78 0.55 -1.04
CA GLU A 48 -4.32 1.92 -1.04
C GLU A 48 -3.44 2.86 -1.88
N LYS A 49 -2.12 2.75 -1.72
CA LYS A 49 -1.14 3.55 -2.47
C LYS A 49 -1.23 3.29 -3.96
N GLU A 50 -1.31 2.02 -4.38
CA GLU A 50 -1.40 1.68 -5.80
C GLU A 50 -2.75 2.09 -6.41
N PHE A 51 -3.85 1.91 -5.66
CA PHE A 51 -5.18 2.37 -6.07
C PHE A 51 -5.22 3.89 -6.26
N SER A 52 -4.66 4.66 -5.32
CA SER A 52 -4.57 6.12 -5.41
C SER A 52 -3.74 6.58 -6.63
N ARG A 53 -2.65 5.89 -6.94
CA ARG A 53 -1.84 6.15 -8.15
C ARG A 53 -2.61 5.82 -9.42
N GLY A 54 -3.33 4.70 -9.42
CA GLY A 54 -4.20 4.28 -10.53
C GLY A 54 -5.26 5.33 -10.86
N ILE A 55 -5.97 5.84 -9.85
CA ILE A 55 -6.98 6.90 -10.04
C ILE A 55 -6.35 8.17 -10.61
N LYS A 56 -5.21 8.62 -10.06
CA LYS A 56 -4.52 9.82 -10.57
C LYS A 56 -4.11 9.67 -12.04
N ARG A 57 -3.56 8.51 -12.42
CA ARG A 57 -3.19 8.20 -13.81
C ARG A 57 -4.42 8.18 -14.72
N LYS A 58 -5.51 7.54 -14.28
CA LYS A 58 -6.78 7.50 -15.03
C LYS A 58 -7.35 8.90 -15.26
N LYS A 59 -7.29 9.80 -14.27
CA LYS A 59 -7.71 11.19 -14.41
C LYS A 59 -6.89 11.94 -15.46
N ILE A 60 -5.57 11.74 -15.48
CA ILE A 60 -4.67 12.34 -16.48
C ILE A 60 -4.99 11.81 -17.88
N LEU A 61 -5.15 10.49 -18.04
CA LEU A 61 -5.50 9.86 -19.32
C LEU A 61 -6.83 10.36 -19.87
N ASN A 62 -7.87 10.45 -19.03
CA ASN A 62 -9.16 10.99 -19.43
C ASN A 62 -9.05 12.46 -19.88
N LYS A 63 -8.24 13.26 -19.18
CA LYS A 63 -7.99 14.65 -19.56
C LYS A 63 -7.31 14.75 -20.92
N ILE A 64 -6.29 13.93 -21.18
CA ILE A 64 -5.62 13.87 -22.51
C ILE A 64 -6.60 13.42 -23.60
N LYS A 65 -7.42 12.40 -23.34
CA LYS A 65 -8.42 11.90 -24.29
C LYS A 65 -9.46 12.97 -24.64
N SER A 66 -9.88 13.78 -23.67
CA SER A 66 -10.79 14.90 -23.88
C SER A 66 -10.21 15.96 -24.82
N TYR A 67 -8.89 16.22 -24.78
CA TYR A 67 -8.25 17.16 -25.71
C TYR A 67 -8.03 16.59 -27.11
N LYS A 68 -8.00 15.25 -27.24
CA LYS A 68 -7.77 14.55 -28.51
C LYS A 68 -9.05 14.26 -29.28
N GLN A 69 -10.23 14.50 -28.70
CA GLN A 69 -11.49 14.41 -29.43
C GLN A 69 -11.59 15.60 -30.39
N PRO A 70 -11.63 15.37 -31.72
CA PRO A 70 -11.96 16.44 -32.64
C PRO A 70 -13.38 16.92 -32.32
N LYS A 71 -13.55 18.24 -32.32
CA LYS A 71 -14.84 18.90 -32.12
C LYS A 71 -15.86 18.42 -33.16
#